data_AF-A0A443I2F8-F1
#
_entry.id   AF-A0A443I2F8-F1
#
_cell.length_a   1.000
_cell.length_b   1.000
_cell.length_c   1.000
_cell.angle_alpha   90.00
_cell.angle_beta   90.00
_cell.angle_gamma   90.00
#
_symmetry.space_group_name_H-M   'P 1'
#
loop_
_entity.id
_entity.type
_entity.pdbx_description
1 polymer ?
#
loop_
_entity_poly.entity_id
_entity_poly.type
_entity_poly.pdbx_seq_one_letter_code
_entity_poly.pdbx_strand_id
1 'polypeptide(L)'
;MAVVAPRAPSISNHSRLPSVANTHATLVNGQAQHPVPSTAAGSPKPVMSSTAMAKKSKGKKVADPNETSKLLAAKISQLEQDAAGEKDQEAEIEREVKKATRDLNQLLNNIESPMTRLETVHKKYTELLADMKKLDRDYAKSKKRADQLQKDQDKGKSELNKTATMKDKLEKLCRELTKENKKVKDENKKLEETEKKARTIVNERLDSLLYDIQDVMASKGNPRNEKVDIDLDEALRAKIKTIGEKFEMRELHYKALLRSKDAEIQSLTAKYEEQRRTAENEAARCRALSSQVSTFSHTEAELRSQLNIYVEKFKQVEDTLNNSNELFLTFRKEMEEMSKKTKRLEKENLTLTRKHDQTNRNILEMAEERTRNHEELEKWRKKSNHLEALCRRMQEQGRGQALTGELDGDDEGTESEYDEDYEDEEDDEVISDEEEYELDNGDREVMEHQHEKPVFGPPPPPNLAEARANGTKPVVNGISH
;
A
#
# COMPACT_ATOMS: atom_id res chain seq x y z
N MET A 1 -17.57 4.38 77.37
CA MET A 1 -17.71 3.94 75.97
C MET A 1 -18.19 5.13 75.15
N ALA A 2 -17.28 5.78 74.44
CA ALA A 2 -17.56 6.91 73.57
C ALA A 2 -17.88 6.37 72.17
N VAL A 3 -19.04 6.73 71.62
CA VAL A 3 -19.42 6.37 70.24
C VAL A 3 -19.28 7.61 69.38
N VAL A 4 -18.33 7.50 68.45
CA VAL A 4 -17.89 8.49 67.47
C VAL A 4 -18.90 8.58 66.33
N ALA A 5 -19.33 9.80 65.99
CA ALA A 5 -20.10 10.08 64.79
C ALA A 5 -19.16 10.19 63.55
N PRO A 6 -19.49 9.59 62.39
CA PRO A 6 -18.65 9.74 61.21
C PRO A 6 -18.99 11.01 60.40
N ARG A 7 -17.92 11.70 60.01
CA ARG A 7 -17.85 12.87 59.12
C ARG A 7 -18.38 12.59 57.71
N ALA A 8 -19.03 13.58 57.12
CA ALA A 8 -19.33 13.67 55.69
C ALA A 8 -18.06 13.99 54.85
N PRO A 9 -17.92 13.46 53.62
CA PRO A 9 -16.80 13.80 52.74
C PRO A 9 -17.05 15.09 51.94
N SER A 10 -15.98 15.88 51.79
CA SER A 10 -15.94 17.09 50.97
C SER A 10 -15.89 16.75 49.47
N ILE A 11 -16.73 17.40 48.67
CA ILE A 11 -16.68 17.35 47.21
C ILE A 11 -15.65 18.38 46.73
N SER A 12 -14.58 17.89 46.11
CA SER A 12 -13.55 18.69 45.44
C SER A 12 -14.05 19.16 44.06
N ASN A 13 -14.05 20.47 43.86
CA ASN A 13 -14.28 21.11 42.58
C ASN A 13 -13.03 20.99 41.68
N HIS A 14 -13.09 20.17 40.65
CA HIS A 14 -12.20 20.27 39.49
C HIS A 14 -12.99 20.07 38.19
N SER A 15 -13.39 21.18 37.58
CA SER A 15 -13.88 21.23 36.19
C SER A 15 -12.93 22.10 35.37
N ARG A 16 -12.05 21.46 34.61
CA ARG A 16 -11.21 22.08 33.57
C ARG A 16 -11.74 21.60 32.22
N LEU A 17 -12.41 22.48 31.48
CA LEU A 17 -12.83 22.26 30.09
C LEU A 17 -11.65 22.54 29.15
N PRO A 18 -11.43 21.77 28.07
CA PRO A 18 -10.55 22.19 26.99
C PRO A 18 -11.30 23.06 25.97
N SER A 19 -10.65 24.16 25.61
CA SER A 19 -11.03 25.10 24.55
C SER A 19 -10.84 24.45 23.18
N VAL A 20 -11.89 24.44 22.35
CA VAL A 20 -11.82 24.00 20.95
C VAL A 20 -11.72 25.23 20.06
N ALA A 21 -10.57 25.32 19.37
CA ALA A 21 -10.29 26.34 18.37
C ALA A 21 -11.16 26.15 17.13
N ASN A 22 -11.67 27.27 16.65
CA ASN A 22 -12.56 27.40 15.49
C ASN A 22 -11.70 27.50 14.22
N THR A 23 -11.68 26.46 13.38
CA THR A 23 -11.08 26.54 12.03
C THR A 23 -12.19 26.50 10.98
N HIS A 24 -12.28 27.60 10.24
CA HIS A 24 -13.21 27.82 9.15
C HIS A 24 -12.65 27.11 7.91
N ALA A 25 -13.29 26.04 7.45
CA ALA A 25 -12.97 25.39 6.18
C ALA A 25 -14.20 25.40 5.26
N THR A 26 -14.05 26.14 4.17
CA THR A 26 -15.03 26.33 3.10
C THR A 26 -15.14 25.02 2.29
N LEU A 27 -16.30 24.35 2.34
CA LEU A 27 -16.58 23.17 1.53
C LEU A 27 -17.55 23.53 0.39
N VAL A 28 -17.04 23.42 -0.84
CA VAL A 28 -17.76 23.49 -2.10
C VAL A 28 -18.59 22.22 -2.28
N ASN A 29 -19.88 22.40 -2.57
CA ASN A 29 -20.88 21.36 -2.73
C ASN A 29 -20.83 20.79 -4.16
N GLY A 30 -20.32 19.56 -4.32
CA GLY A 30 -20.28 18.83 -5.60
C GLY A 30 -21.24 17.63 -5.59
N GLN A 31 -22.41 17.79 -6.21
CA GLN A 31 -23.36 16.69 -6.48
C GLN A 31 -23.10 16.13 -7.89
N ALA A 32 -22.46 14.96 -7.96
CA ALA A 32 -22.35 14.20 -9.21
C ALA A 32 -23.40 13.07 -9.21
N GLN A 33 -24.29 13.08 -10.20
CA GLN A 33 -25.11 11.96 -10.60
C GLN A 33 -24.68 11.58 -12.02
N HIS A 34 -24.25 10.33 -12.23
CA HIS A 34 -24.02 9.77 -13.56
C HIS A 34 -25.11 8.74 -13.89
N PRO A 35 -25.66 8.72 -15.12
CA PRO A 35 -26.46 7.62 -15.62
C PRO A 35 -25.66 6.67 -16.52
N VAL A 36 -26.03 5.39 -16.48
CA VAL A 36 -25.61 4.27 -17.35
C VAL A 36 -26.23 4.37 -18.76
N PRO A 37 -25.55 3.91 -19.84
CA PRO A 37 -26.16 3.85 -21.17
C PRO A 37 -26.80 2.48 -21.45
N SER A 38 -27.96 2.49 -22.13
CA SER A 38 -28.51 1.34 -22.83
C SER A 38 -29.07 1.79 -24.18
N THR A 39 -28.92 0.95 -25.17
CA THR A 39 -29.01 1.22 -26.61
C THR A 39 -30.42 1.11 -27.20
N ALA A 40 -30.69 2.02 -28.15
CA ALA A 40 -31.48 1.91 -29.40
C ALA A 40 -32.96 1.41 -29.43
N ALA A 41 -33.84 2.29 -29.96
CA ALA A 41 -34.57 2.16 -31.25
C ALA A 41 -36.09 2.58 -31.21
N GLY A 42 -36.50 3.40 -32.18
CA GLY A 42 -37.87 3.40 -32.76
C GLY A 42 -38.83 4.56 -32.40
N SER A 43 -39.06 5.47 -33.36
CA SER A 43 -40.12 6.50 -33.47
C SER A 43 -41.52 5.89 -33.81
N PRO A 44 -42.66 6.64 -33.99
CA PRO A 44 -42.95 8.09 -33.93
C PRO A 44 -44.20 8.49 -33.07
N LYS A 45 -44.44 9.82 -32.96
CA LYS A 45 -45.58 10.49 -32.28
C LYS A 45 -46.96 10.15 -32.88
N PRO A 46 -48.08 10.43 -32.16
CA PRO A 46 -48.88 11.61 -32.56
C PRO A 46 -49.43 12.47 -31.41
N VAL A 47 -50.24 13.45 -31.80
CA VAL A 47 -50.53 14.78 -31.23
C VAL A 47 -51.87 14.81 -30.45
N MET A 48 -52.16 15.96 -29.81
CA MET A 48 -53.45 16.46 -29.25
C MET A 48 -53.65 16.15 -27.75
N SER A 49 -54.18 16.99 -26.87
CA SER A 49 -54.90 18.26 -26.96
C SER A 49 -54.83 18.94 -25.58
N SER A 50 -54.87 20.27 -25.60
CA SER A 50 -55.06 21.18 -24.47
C SER A 50 -56.31 20.89 -23.63
N THR A 51 -56.24 21.09 -22.31
CA THR A 51 -57.26 21.86 -21.58
C THR A 51 -56.68 22.45 -20.30
N ALA A 52 -56.75 23.77 -20.23
CA ALA A 52 -56.37 24.56 -19.07
C ALA A 52 -57.38 24.42 -17.94
N MET A 53 -56.92 24.40 -16.69
CA MET A 53 -57.64 25.01 -15.58
C MET A 53 -56.65 25.64 -14.59
N ALA A 54 -56.81 26.96 -14.46
CA ALA A 54 -56.04 27.82 -13.60
C ALA A 54 -56.36 27.55 -12.12
N LYS A 55 -55.32 27.41 -11.29
CA LYS A 55 -55.39 27.73 -9.87
C LYS A 55 -54.20 28.62 -9.49
N LYS A 56 -54.58 29.83 -9.09
CA LYS A 56 -53.77 30.93 -8.58
C LYS A 56 -53.26 30.57 -7.18
N SER A 57 -51.95 30.49 -6.96
CA SER A 57 -51.24 31.04 -5.78
C SER A 57 -49.80 30.52 -5.65
N LYS A 58 -48.93 31.45 -5.23
CA LYS A 58 -47.49 31.36 -4.89
C LYS A 58 -46.51 31.31 -6.06
N GLY A 59 -45.87 32.46 -6.28
CA GLY A 59 -44.79 32.67 -7.22
C GLY A 59 -43.68 31.64 -7.06
N LYS A 60 -43.50 30.85 -8.12
CA LYS A 60 -42.28 30.12 -8.39
C LYS A 60 -41.26 31.18 -8.79
N LYS A 61 -40.23 31.40 -7.97
CA LYS A 61 -39.07 32.20 -8.37
C LYS A 61 -38.59 31.64 -9.71
N VAL A 62 -38.71 32.44 -10.76
CA VAL A 62 -38.04 32.18 -12.03
C VAL A 62 -36.56 32.20 -11.68
N ALA A 63 -35.88 31.06 -11.80
CA ALA A 63 -34.43 31.02 -11.65
C ALA A 63 -33.85 32.04 -12.63
N ASP A 64 -32.96 32.88 -12.12
CA ASP A 64 -32.39 34.00 -12.87
C ASP A 64 -31.83 33.47 -14.22
N PRO A 65 -32.18 34.05 -15.38
CA PRO A 65 -31.60 33.67 -16.68
C PRO A 65 -30.07 33.61 -16.65
N ASN A 66 -29.46 34.41 -15.77
CA ASN A 66 -28.01 34.42 -15.56
C ASN A 66 -27.51 33.20 -14.76
N GLU A 67 -28.27 32.69 -13.78
CA GLU A 67 -27.94 31.45 -13.05
C GLU A 67 -28.10 30.20 -13.92
N THR A 68 -29.15 30.16 -14.75
CA THR A 68 -29.36 29.06 -15.69
C THR A 68 -28.30 29.04 -16.80
N SER A 69 -27.91 30.21 -17.31
CA SER A 69 -26.78 30.35 -18.25
C SER A 69 -25.44 29.93 -17.62
N LYS A 70 -25.20 30.25 -16.35
CA LYS A 70 -23.99 29.82 -15.62
C LYS A 70 -23.95 28.31 -15.39
N LEU A 71 -25.09 27.69 -15.06
CA LEU A 71 -25.19 26.23 -14.91
C LEU A 71 -24.98 25.51 -16.24
N LEU A 72 -25.50 26.06 -17.34
CA LEU A 72 -25.26 25.55 -18.69
C LEU A 72 -23.78 25.66 -19.08
N ALA A 73 -23.15 26.83 -18.86
CA ALA A 73 -21.73 27.02 -19.13
C ALA A 73 -20.85 26.07 -18.28
N ALA A 74 -21.17 25.88 -17.00
CA ALA A 74 -20.47 24.93 -16.14
C ALA A 74 -20.64 23.48 -16.62
N LYS A 75 -21.84 23.12 -17.12
CA LYS A 75 -22.08 21.78 -17.66
C LYS A 75 -21.37 21.53 -18.99
N ILE A 76 -21.30 22.54 -19.86
CA ILE A 76 -20.54 22.47 -21.12
C ILE A 76 -19.06 22.32 -20.81
N SER A 77 -18.51 23.14 -19.91
CA SER A 77 -17.11 23.05 -19.49
C SER A 77 -16.76 21.70 -18.88
N GLN A 78 -17.66 21.10 -18.09
CA GLN A 78 -17.46 19.74 -17.55
C GLN A 78 -17.41 18.69 -18.66
N LEU A 79 -18.34 18.75 -19.62
CA LEU A 79 -18.39 17.79 -20.73
C LEU A 79 -17.18 17.91 -21.66
N GLU A 80 -16.70 19.13 -21.90
CA GLU A 80 -15.47 19.37 -22.67
C GLU A 80 -14.23 18.83 -21.94
N GLN A 81 -14.16 18.98 -20.61
CA GLN A 81 -13.07 18.43 -19.80
C GLN A 81 -13.10 16.90 -19.77
N ASP A 82 -14.29 16.30 -19.64
CA ASP A 82 -14.46 14.84 -19.67
C ASP A 82 -14.05 14.28 -21.05
N ALA A 83 -14.47 14.92 -22.14
CA ALA A 83 -14.10 14.53 -23.50
C ALA A 83 -12.58 14.68 -23.78
N ALA A 84 -11.94 15.72 -23.24
CA ALA A 84 -10.49 15.88 -23.32
C ALA A 84 -9.77 14.75 -22.56
N GLY A 85 -10.27 14.37 -21.38
CA GLY A 85 -9.72 13.27 -20.60
C GLY A 85 -9.87 11.90 -21.28
N GLU A 86 -11.00 11.64 -21.96
CA GLU A 86 -11.19 10.41 -22.75
C GLU A 86 -10.21 10.35 -23.93
N LYS A 87 -9.99 11.46 -24.62
CA LYS A 87 -9.04 11.54 -25.75
C LYS A 87 -7.60 11.28 -25.30
N ASP A 88 -7.21 11.80 -24.13
CA ASP A 88 -5.87 11.56 -23.57
C ASP A 88 -5.68 10.09 -23.15
N GLN A 89 -6.71 9.46 -22.60
CA GLN A 89 -6.69 8.03 -22.26
C GLN A 89 -6.57 7.16 -23.52
N GLU A 90 -7.32 7.47 -24.57
CA GLU A 90 -7.26 6.75 -25.84
C GLU A 90 -5.88 6.87 -26.49
N ALA A 91 -5.29 8.07 -26.48
CA ALA A 91 -3.94 8.30 -26.96
C ALA A 91 -2.88 7.51 -26.16
N GLU A 92 -3.04 7.38 -24.84
CA GLU A 92 -2.14 6.61 -24.00
C GLU A 92 -2.24 5.10 -24.27
N ILE A 93 -3.47 4.58 -24.45
CA ILE A 93 -3.70 3.18 -24.85
C ILE A 93 -3.01 2.91 -26.19
N GLU A 94 -3.14 3.81 -27.17
CA GLU A 94 -2.51 3.65 -28.48
C GLU A 94 -0.97 3.61 -28.38
N ARG A 95 -0.37 4.45 -27.52
CA ARG A 95 1.08 4.44 -27.28
C ARG A 95 1.54 3.13 -26.65
N GLU A 96 0.84 2.63 -25.64
CA GLU A 96 1.21 1.39 -24.96
C GLU A 96 1.05 0.17 -25.88
N VAL A 97 -0.01 0.14 -26.71
CA VAL A 97 -0.18 -0.88 -27.75
C VAL A 97 0.97 -0.86 -28.76
N LYS A 98 1.37 0.33 -29.24
CA LYS A 98 2.51 0.47 -30.16
C LYS A 98 3.82 0.00 -29.52
N LYS A 99 4.04 0.31 -28.25
CA LYS A 99 5.22 -0.14 -27.49
C LYS A 99 5.23 -1.66 -27.32
N ALA A 100 4.14 -2.25 -26.81
CA ALA A 100 4.02 -3.70 -26.65
C ALA A 100 4.18 -4.45 -27.99
N THR A 101 3.71 -3.88 -29.09
CA THR A 101 3.91 -4.43 -30.43
C THR A 101 5.38 -4.40 -30.86
N ARG A 102 6.12 -3.33 -30.58
CA ARG A 102 7.57 -3.26 -30.87
C ARG A 102 8.35 -4.27 -30.03
N ASP A 103 8.08 -4.34 -28.73
CA ASP A 103 8.76 -5.24 -27.80
C ASP A 103 8.53 -6.72 -28.20
N LEU A 104 7.30 -7.06 -28.60
CA LEU A 104 6.98 -8.40 -29.09
C LEU A 104 7.74 -8.72 -30.38
N ASN A 105 7.78 -7.81 -31.35
CA ASN A 105 8.52 -8.03 -32.60
C ASN A 105 10.03 -8.18 -32.34
N GLN A 106 10.60 -7.37 -31.44
CA GLN A 106 12.01 -7.50 -31.05
C GLN A 106 12.30 -8.86 -30.41
N LEU A 107 11.43 -9.31 -29.49
CA LEU A 107 11.53 -10.63 -28.89
C LEU A 107 11.47 -11.75 -29.94
N LEU A 108 10.58 -11.64 -30.91
CA LEU A 108 10.43 -12.65 -31.97
C LEU A 108 11.63 -12.66 -32.93
N ASN A 109 12.24 -11.52 -33.22
CA ASN A 109 13.42 -11.46 -34.08
C ASN A 109 14.65 -12.15 -33.46
N ASN A 110 14.72 -12.20 -32.13
CA ASN A 110 15.80 -12.87 -31.40
C ASN A 110 15.62 -14.40 -31.29
N ILE A 111 14.50 -14.95 -31.78
CA ILE A 111 14.22 -16.38 -31.75
C ILE A 111 14.35 -16.94 -33.16
N GLU A 112 15.41 -17.72 -33.37
CA GLU A 112 15.78 -18.23 -34.70
C GLU A 112 14.81 -19.32 -35.18
N SER A 113 14.45 -20.25 -34.30
CA SER A 113 13.51 -21.34 -34.58
C SER A 113 12.08 -20.82 -34.83
N PRO A 114 11.48 -21.08 -36.01
CA PRO A 114 10.08 -20.73 -36.29
C PRO A 114 9.08 -21.38 -35.34
N MET A 115 9.37 -22.61 -34.89
CA MET A 115 8.50 -23.33 -33.94
C MET A 115 8.51 -22.66 -32.56
N THR A 116 9.68 -22.28 -32.05
CA THR A 116 9.81 -21.60 -30.76
C THR A 116 9.21 -20.18 -30.79
N ARG A 117 9.27 -19.50 -31.95
CA ARG A 117 8.54 -18.24 -32.17
C ARG A 117 7.03 -18.43 -32.01
N LEU A 118 6.47 -19.45 -32.67
CA LEU A 118 5.04 -19.74 -32.60
C LEU A 118 4.59 -20.09 -31.17
N GLU A 119 5.35 -20.92 -30.45
CA GLU A 119 5.09 -21.25 -29.05
C GLU A 119 5.13 -20.02 -28.14
N THR A 120 6.09 -19.12 -28.36
CA THR A 120 6.23 -17.87 -27.60
C THR A 120 5.03 -16.94 -27.85
N VAL A 121 4.61 -16.76 -29.10
CA VAL A 121 3.41 -15.98 -29.44
C VAL A 121 2.17 -16.61 -28.80
N HIS A 122 1.98 -17.92 -28.93
CA HIS A 122 0.85 -18.63 -28.34
C HIS A 122 0.80 -18.49 -26.82
N LYS A 123 1.95 -18.59 -26.15
CA LYS A 123 2.08 -18.36 -24.71
C LYS A 123 1.68 -16.92 -24.33
N LYS A 124 2.20 -15.93 -25.05
CA LYS A 124 1.86 -14.51 -24.83
C LYS A 124 0.37 -14.21 -25.02
N TYR A 125 -0.28 -14.78 -26.04
CA TYR A 125 -1.73 -14.64 -26.21
C TYR A 125 -2.52 -15.31 -25.09
N THR A 126 -2.06 -16.46 -24.60
CA THR A 126 -2.72 -17.17 -23.49
C THR A 126 -2.62 -16.37 -22.18
N GLU A 127 -1.43 -15.81 -21.90
CA GLU A 127 -1.20 -14.91 -20.76
C GLU A 127 -2.09 -13.66 -20.87
N LEU A 128 -2.11 -13.00 -22.04
CA LEU A 128 -2.94 -11.82 -22.26
C LEU A 128 -4.44 -12.10 -22.05
N LEU A 129 -4.94 -13.25 -22.51
CA LEU A 129 -6.33 -13.65 -22.29
C LEU A 129 -6.62 -13.90 -20.79
N ALA A 130 -5.68 -14.49 -20.06
CA ALA A 130 -5.82 -14.71 -18.62
C ALA A 130 -5.85 -13.39 -17.85
N ASP A 131 -4.97 -12.44 -18.22
CA ASP A 131 -4.90 -11.11 -17.63
C ASP A 131 -6.14 -10.28 -17.94
N MET A 132 -6.67 -10.32 -19.17
CA MET A 132 -7.95 -9.70 -19.51
C MET A 132 -9.10 -10.23 -18.66
N LYS A 133 -9.21 -11.56 -18.51
CA LYS A 133 -10.24 -12.17 -17.64
C LYS A 133 -10.05 -11.80 -16.17
N LYS A 134 -8.82 -11.58 -15.71
CA LYS A 134 -8.53 -11.11 -14.34
C LYS A 134 -8.98 -9.65 -14.18
N LEU A 135 -8.61 -8.79 -15.13
CA LEU A 135 -8.98 -7.39 -15.15
C LEU A 135 -10.50 -7.20 -15.18
N ASP A 136 -11.23 -7.97 -15.99
CA ASP A 136 -12.70 -7.95 -16.03
C ASP A 136 -13.34 -8.27 -14.67
N ARG A 137 -12.81 -9.28 -13.96
CA ARG A 137 -13.31 -9.65 -12.62
C ARG A 137 -13.02 -8.55 -11.61
N ASP A 138 -11.84 -7.95 -11.67
CA ASP A 138 -11.45 -6.89 -10.74
C ASP A 138 -12.21 -5.58 -11.03
N TYR A 139 -12.45 -5.27 -12.30
CA TYR A 139 -13.35 -4.19 -12.72
C TYR A 139 -14.78 -4.42 -12.21
N ALA A 140 -15.33 -5.64 -12.35
CA ALA A 140 -16.66 -5.96 -11.84
C ALA A 140 -16.76 -5.81 -10.30
N LYS A 141 -15.72 -6.19 -9.55
CA LYS A 141 -15.65 -5.96 -8.10
C LYS A 141 -15.55 -4.47 -7.77
N SER A 142 -14.69 -3.74 -8.48
CA SER A 142 -14.48 -2.31 -8.28
C SER A 142 -15.76 -1.52 -8.56
N LYS A 143 -16.46 -1.84 -9.65
CA LYS A 143 -17.76 -1.27 -10.00
C LYS A 143 -18.82 -1.51 -8.92
N LYS A 144 -18.95 -2.74 -8.41
CA LYS A 144 -19.86 -3.05 -7.29
C LYS A 144 -19.52 -2.24 -6.03
N ARG A 145 -18.23 -2.05 -5.73
CA ARG A 145 -17.78 -1.23 -4.59
C ARG A 145 -18.14 0.24 -4.81
N ALA A 146 -17.94 0.77 -6.00
CA ALA A 146 -18.32 2.14 -6.35
C ALA A 146 -19.85 2.36 -6.22
N ASP A 147 -20.66 1.44 -6.74
CA ASP A 147 -22.12 1.50 -6.62
C ASP A 147 -22.59 1.46 -5.15
N GLN A 148 -21.92 0.66 -4.31
CA GLN A 148 -22.21 0.59 -2.89
C GLN A 148 -21.83 1.89 -2.17
N LEU A 149 -20.65 2.43 -2.44
CA LEU A 149 -20.22 3.72 -1.88
C LEU A 149 -21.14 4.86 -2.31
N GLN A 150 -21.65 4.85 -3.54
CA GLN A 150 -22.62 5.82 -4.01
C GLN A 150 -23.94 5.72 -3.24
N LYS A 151 -24.46 4.50 -3.02
CA LYS A 151 -25.65 4.27 -2.19
C LYS A 151 -25.46 4.74 -0.74
N ASP A 152 -24.30 4.47 -0.15
CA ASP A 152 -24.00 4.88 1.22
C ASP A 152 -23.87 6.41 1.32
N GLN A 153 -23.29 7.06 0.31
CA GLN A 153 -23.24 8.52 0.21
C GLN A 153 -24.65 9.12 0.12
N ASP A 154 -25.52 8.58 -0.73
CA ASP A 154 -26.90 9.08 -0.89
C ASP A 154 -27.73 8.85 0.39
N LYS A 155 -27.53 7.71 1.06
CA LYS A 155 -28.12 7.44 2.37
C LYS A 155 -27.65 8.46 3.41
N GLY A 156 -26.33 8.72 3.49
CA GLY A 156 -25.75 9.72 4.39
C GLY A 156 -26.28 11.14 4.12
N LYS A 157 -26.42 11.53 2.85
CA LYS A 157 -27.04 12.81 2.44
C LYS A 157 -28.50 12.90 2.90
N SER A 158 -29.28 11.83 2.75
CA SER A 158 -30.67 11.79 3.20
C SER A 158 -30.78 11.90 4.73
N GLU A 159 -29.94 11.19 5.47
CA GLU A 159 -29.89 11.25 6.93
C GLU A 159 -29.47 12.64 7.43
N LEU A 160 -28.45 13.26 6.81
CA LEU A 160 -28.03 14.62 7.12
C LEU A 160 -29.19 15.61 6.93
N ASN A 161 -29.92 15.52 5.82
CA ASN A 161 -31.08 16.38 5.55
C ASN A 161 -32.20 16.19 6.58
N LYS A 162 -32.46 14.94 7.01
CA LYS A 162 -33.43 14.66 8.09
C LYS A 162 -32.97 15.28 9.41
N THR A 163 -31.70 15.13 9.77
CA THR A 163 -31.11 15.70 10.98
C THR A 163 -31.17 17.23 10.97
N ALA A 164 -30.82 17.87 9.85
CA ALA A 164 -30.96 19.31 9.69
C ALA A 164 -32.41 19.77 9.89
N THR A 165 -33.38 19.05 9.30
CA THR A 165 -34.81 19.37 9.47
C THR A 165 -35.28 19.20 10.92
N MET A 166 -34.80 18.17 11.63
CA MET A 166 -35.12 17.97 13.05
C MET A 166 -34.49 19.05 13.92
N LYS A 167 -33.23 19.44 13.64
CA LYS A 167 -32.57 20.56 14.30
C LYS A 167 -33.38 21.85 14.15
N ASP A 168 -33.81 22.18 12.93
CA ASP A 168 -34.63 23.38 12.68
C ASP A 168 -35.96 23.35 13.44
N LYS A 169 -36.59 22.18 13.56
CA LYS A 169 -37.82 22.00 14.37
C LYS A 169 -37.55 22.20 15.86
N LEU A 170 -36.47 21.64 16.38
CA LEU A 170 -36.07 21.80 17.78
C LEU A 170 -35.73 23.25 18.09
N GLU A 171 -34.98 23.94 17.21
CA GLU A 171 -34.68 25.36 17.40
C GLU A 171 -35.94 26.22 17.43
N LYS A 172 -36.92 25.94 16.55
CA LYS A 172 -38.23 26.61 16.58
C LYS A 172 -38.96 26.34 17.90
N LEU A 173 -39.04 25.09 18.33
CA LEU A 173 -39.69 24.73 19.60
C LEU A 173 -39.00 25.40 20.80
N CYS A 174 -37.67 25.46 20.83
CA CYS A 174 -36.92 26.15 21.88
C CYS A 174 -37.22 27.66 21.89
N ARG A 175 -37.32 28.31 20.72
CA ARG A 175 -37.69 29.72 20.61
C ARG A 175 -39.13 29.96 21.07
N GLU A 176 -40.07 29.10 20.68
CA GLU A 176 -41.47 29.17 21.10
C GLU A 176 -41.62 28.96 22.61
N LEU A 177 -40.98 27.93 23.16
CA LEU A 177 -40.96 27.65 24.60
C LEU A 177 -40.37 28.81 25.40
N THR A 178 -39.32 29.45 24.89
CA THR A 178 -38.74 30.65 25.53
C THR A 178 -39.72 31.82 25.52
N LYS A 179 -40.43 32.01 24.40
CA LYS A 179 -41.45 33.06 24.24
C LYS A 179 -42.65 32.82 25.16
N GLU A 180 -43.11 31.57 25.28
CA GLU A 180 -44.23 31.20 26.14
C GLU A 180 -43.87 31.33 27.62
N ASN A 181 -42.66 30.89 28.04
CA ASN A 181 -42.16 31.14 29.40
C ASN A 181 -42.12 32.63 29.74
N LYS A 182 -41.67 33.47 28.81
CA LYS A 182 -41.70 34.93 29.00
C LYS A 182 -43.13 35.46 29.15
N LYS A 183 -44.05 34.99 28.31
CA LYS A 183 -45.47 35.35 28.37
C LYS A 183 -46.10 34.97 29.72
N VAL A 184 -45.87 33.74 30.20
CA VAL A 184 -46.36 33.26 31.50
C VAL A 184 -45.78 34.09 32.64
N LYS A 185 -44.49 34.45 32.58
CA LYS A 185 -43.86 35.32 33.58
C LYS A 185 -44.51 36.71 33.61
N ASP A 186 -44.78 37.29 32.44
CA ASP A 186 -45.44 38.60 32.33
C ASP A 186 -46.90 38.55 32.80
N GLU A 187 -47.63 37.46 32.51
CA GLU A 187 -49.00 37.23 32.98
C GLU A 187 -49.07 37.03 34.50
N ASN A 188 -48.16 36.23 35.08
CA ASN A 188 -48.06 36.08 36.54
C ASN A 188 -47.80 37.41 37.23
N LYS A 189 -46.90 38.24 36.68
CA LYS A 189 -46.63 39.57 37.23
C LYS A 189 -47.87 40.48 37.18
N LYS A 190 -48.60 40.48 36.06
CA LYS A 190 -49.87 41.23 35.94
C LYS A 190 -50.92 40.73 36.93
N LEU A 191 -51.00 39.42 37.14
CA LEU A 191 -51.95 38.80 38.05
C LEU A 191 -51.61 39.16 39.50
N GLU A 192 -50.33 39.15 39.88
CA GLU A 192 -49.84 39.63 41.18
C GLU A 192 -50.17 41.12 41.41
N GLU A 193 -49.95 41.97 40.40
CA GLU A 193 -50.34 43.40 40.47
C GLU A 193 -51.85 43.59 40.64
N THR A 194 -52.65 42.76 39.95
CA THR A 194 -54.12 42.79 40.04
C THR A 194 -54.61 42.30 41.40
N GLU A 195 -54.02 41.22 41.92
CA GLU A 195 -54.30 40.69 43.25
C GLU A 195 -53.94 41.72 44.32
N LYS A 196 -52.77 42.36 44.21
CA LYS A 196 -52.35 43.42 45.13
C LYS A 196 -53.35 44.56 45.18
N LYS A 197 -53.82 45.04 44.01
CA LYS A 197 -54.88 46.06 43.92
C LYS A 197 -56.18 45.59 44.56
N ALA A 198 -56.61 44.35 44.28
CA ALA A 198 -57.82 43.79 44.87
C ALA A 198 -57.71 43.69 46.40
N ARG A 199 -56.56 43.26 46.94
CA ARG A 199 -56.29 43.25 48.38
C ARG A 199 -56.36 44.64 48.99
N THR A 200 -55.79 45.65 48.34
CA THR A 200 -55.91 47.06 48.79
C THR A 200 -57.37 47.49 48.85
N ILE A 201 -58.16 47.25 47.80
CA ILE A 201 -59.59 47.60 47.76
C ILE A 201 -60.37 46.87 48.87
N VAL A 202 -60.09 45.59 49.10
CA VAL A 202 -60.75 44.81 50.16
C VAL A 202 -60.38 45.36 51.54
N ASN A 203 -59.12 45.69 51.78
CA ASN A 203 -58.68 46.30 53.04
C ASN A 203 -59.36 47.66 53.27
N GLU A 204 -59.41 48.54 52.25
CA GLU A 204 -60.11 49.83 52.33
C GLU A 204 -61.60 49.64 52.67
N ARG A 205 -62.25 48.64 52.06
CA ARG A 205 -63.65 48.29 52.37
C ARG A 205 -63.82 47.74 53.79
N LEU A 206 -62.87 46.92 54.26
CA LEU A 206 -62.89 46.41 55.63
C LEU A 206 -62.68 47.53 56.64
N ASP A 207 -61.77 48.47 56.39
CA ASP A 207 -61.55 49.64 57.24
C ASP A 207 -62.80 50.53 57.29
N SER A 208 -63.46 50.76 56.15
CA SER A 208 -64.75 51.44 56.09
C SER A 208 -65.84 50.69 56.87
N LEU A 209 -65.93 49.37 56.70
CA LEU A 209 -66.91 48.56 57.42
C LEU A 209 -66.64 48.54 58.92
N LEU A 210 -65.37 48.48 59.35
CA LEU A 210 -65.00 48.55 60.76
C LEU A 210 -65.37 49.90 61.37
N TYR A 211 -65.24 50.99 60.60
CA TYR A 211 -65.72 52.31 60.98
C TYR A 211 -67.25 52.33 61.12
N ASP A 212 -67.98 51.80 60.14
CA ASP A 212 -69.44 51.67 60.20
C ASP A 212 -69.89 50.79 61.37
N ILE A 213 -69.18 49.69 61.66
CA ILE A 213 -69.45 48.82 62.81
C ILE A 213 -69.14 49.56 64.12
N GLN A 214 -68.09 50.37 64.21
CA GLN A 214 -67.85 51.22 65.38
C GLN A 214 -69.01 52.21 65.60
N ASP A 215 -69.55 52.78 64.53
CA ASP A 215 -70.71 53.69 64.56
C ASP A 215 -72.02 52.97 64.95
N VAL A 216 -72.23 51.75 64.44
CA VAL A 216 -73.37 50.89 64.79
C VAL A 216 -73.26 50.34 66.22
N MET A 217 -72.07 49.93 66.66
CA MET A 217 -71.82 49.52 68.05
C MET A 217 -72.08 50.65 69.04
N ALA A 218 -71.90 51.91 68.62
CA ALA A 218 -72.26 53.07 69.43
C ALA A 218 -73.80 53.30 69.55
N SER A 219 -74.62 52.69 68.69
CA SER A 219 -76.02 53.11 68.47
C SER A 219 -77.14 52.13 68.87
N LYS A 220 -76.87 51.10 69.70
CA LYS A 220 -77.79 50.30 70.58
C LYS A 220 -77.90 48.79 70.31
N GLY A 221 -77.80 48.04 71.41
CA GLY A 221 -78.81 47.17 72.07
C GLY A 221 -79.90 46.43 71.27
N ASN A 222 -79.65 45.13 71.02
CA ASN A 222 -80.46 43.86 71.12
C ASN A 222 -82.01 43.85 70.98
N PRO A 223 -82.72 42.70 70.80
CA PRO A 223 -82.50 41.40 70.11
C PRO A 223 -83.61 41.05 69.07
N ARG A 224 -83.49 39.95 68.30
CA ARG A 224 -84.63 39.07 67.88
C ARG A 224 -84.14 37.80 67.16
N ASN A 225 -84.40 36.61 67.72
CA ASN A 225 -83.51 35.44 67.58
C ASN A 225 -84.20 34.07 67.33
N GLU A 226 -85.26 33.96 66.52
CA GLU A 226 -85.89 32.62 66.31
C GLU A 226 -86.26 32.25 64.86
N LYS A 227 -86.52 33.19 63.93
CA LYS A 227 -86.68 32.85 62.50
C LYS A 227 -85.35 32.67 61.75
N VAL A 228 -84.27 33.20 62.31
CA VAL A 228 -82.92 33.10 61.76
C VAL A 228 -82.41 31.66 61.82
N ASP A 229 -82.85 30.85 62.79
CA ASP A 229 -82.32 29.50 63.02
C ASP A 229 -82.74 28.48 61.95
N ILE A 230 -83.96 28.60 61.40
CA ILE A 230 -84.45 27.70 60.34
C ILE A 230 -83.79 28.01 59.00
N ASP A 231 -83.72 29.29 58.63
CA ASP A 231 -83.01 29.73 57.40
C ASP A 231 -81.50 29.44 57.50
N LEU A 232 -80.94 29.49 58.72
CA LEU A 232 -79.56 29.15 59.00
C LEU A 232 -79.31 27.63 58.85
N ASP A 233 -80.21 26.77 59.32
CA ASP A 233 -80.12 25.32 59.15
C ASP A 233 -80.22 24.89 57.68
N GLU A 234 -81.14 25.47 56.91
CA GLU A 234 -81.27 25.26 55.46
C GLU A 234 -79.99 25.72 54.73
N ALA A 235 -79.47 26.90 55.08
CA ALA A 235 -78.20 27.41 54.53
C ALA A 235 -77.00 26.53 54.93
N LEU A 236 -77.01 25.94 56.13
CA LEU A 236 -75.99 25.00 56.60
C LEU A 236 -76.03 23.70 55.80
N ARG A 237 -77.20 23.12 55.56
CA ARG A 237 -77.36 21.93 54.71
C ARG A 237 -76.90 22.19 53.29
N ALA A 238 -77.26 23.34 52.71
CA ALA A 238 -76.80 23.75 51.39
C ALA A 238 -75.26 23.90 51.34
N LYS A 239 -74.65 24.48 52.37
CA LYS A 239 -73.18 24.56 52.50
C LYS A 239 -72.54 23.18 52.62
N ILE A 240 -73.07 22.29 53.47
CA ILE A 240 -72.54 20.92 53.64
C ILE A 240 -72.62 20.16 52.31
N LYS A 241 -73.74 20.26 51.59
CA LYS A 241 -73.90 19.66 50.25
C LYS A 241 -72.86 20.20 49.26
N THR A 242 -72.69 21.52 49.20
CA THR A 242 -71.71 22.16 48.32
C THR A 242 -70.28 21.74 48.67
N ILE A 243 -69.98 21.59 49.97
CA ILE A 243 -68.69 21.08 50.44
C ILE A 243 -68.48 19.64 49.98
N GLY A 244 -69.50 18.78 50.10
CA GLY A 244 -69.48 17.40 49.58
C GLY A 244 -69.19 17.34 48.09
N GLU A 245 -69.93 18.09 47.28
CA GLU A 245 -69.73 18.18 45.83
C GLU A 245 -68.31 18.67 45.47
N LYS A 246 -67.77 19.64 46.22
CA LYS A 246 -66.38 20.10 46.04
C LYS A 246 -65.36 19.00 46.35
N PHE A 247 -65.56 18.20 47.39
CA PHE A 247 -64.68 17.08 47.71
C PHE A 247 -64.72 16.00 46.62
N GLU A 248 -65.90 15.68 46.11
CA GLU A 248 -66.10 14.69 45.06
C GLU A 248 -65.44 15.14 43.74
N MET A 249 -65.63 16.40 43.35
CA MET A 249 -64.94 17.00 42.21
C MET A 249 -63.42 17.00 42.36
N ARG A 250 -62.92 17.25 43.58
CA ARG A 250 -61.48 17.21 43.87
C ARG A 250 -60.92 15.79 43.78
N GLU A 251 -61.64 14.77 44.27
CA GLU A 251 -61.23 13.38 44.14
C GLU A 251 -61.16 12.95 42.67
N LEU A 252 -62.15 13.35 41.87
CA LEU A 252 -62.22 13.06 40.45
C LEU A 252 -61.07 13.74 39.68
N HIS A 253 -60.75 14.99 40.03
CA HIS A 253 -59.58 15.71 39.53
C HIS A 253 -58.27 14.99 39.86
N TYR A 254 -58.07 14.53 41.11
CA TYR A 254 -56.86 13.80 41.48
C TYR A 254 -56.75 12.45 40.75
N LYS A 255 -57.85 11.71 40.57
CA LYS A 255 -57.86 10.48 39.76
C LYS A 255 -57.46 10.74 38.31
N ALA A 256 -57.94 11.83 37.71
CA ALA A 256 -57.55 12.22 36.35
C ALA A 256 -56.07 12.63 36.26
N LEU A 257 -55.58 13.38 37.26
CA LEU A 257 -54.18 13.79 37.35
C LEU A 257 -53.23 12.60 37.50
N LEU A 258 -53.57 11.63 38.36
CA LEU A 258 -52.82 10.38 38.52
C LEU A 258 -52.73 9.62 37.20
N ARG A 259 -53.85 9.41 36.51
CA ARG A 259 -53.87 8.78 35.18
C ARG A 259 -52.99 9.52 34.17
N SER A 260 -52.99 10.85 34.18
CA SER A 260 -52.12 11.64 33.32
C SER A 260 -50.64 11.45 33.64
N LYS A 261 -50.29 11.33 34.93
CA LYS A 261 -48.91 11.11 35.38
C LYS A 261 -48.43 9.69 35.08
N ASP A 262 -49.28 8.69 35.24
CA ASP A 262 -48.97 7.31 34.86
C ASP A 262 -48.71 7.19 33.35
N ALA A 263 -49.52 7.85 32.52
CA ALA A 263 -49.31 7.89 31.08
C ALA A 263 -48.01 8.63 30.69
N GLU A 264 -47.67 9.71 31.40
CA GLU A 264 -46.41 10.44 31.22
C GLU A 264 -45.20 9.57 31.56
N ILE A 265 -45.24 8.85 32.69
CA ILE A 265 -44.20 7.91 33.11
C ILE A 265 -44.03 6.80 32.07
N GLN A 266 -45.13 6.18 31.61
CA GLN A 266 -45.06 5.13 30.58
C GLN A 266 -44.42 5.64 29.28
N SER A 267 -44.78 6.85 28.84
CA SER A 267 -44.19 7.49 27.65
C SER A 267 -42.69 7.73 27.81
N LEU A 268 -42.26 8.23 28.97
CA LEU A 268 -40.86 8.47 29.27
C LEU A 268 -40.06 7.18 29.37
N THR A 269 -40.61 6.14 30.01
CA THR A 269 -40.00 4.81 30.08
C THR A 269 -39.83 4.20 28.70
N ALA A 270 -40.85 4.26 27.84
CA ALA A 270 -40.76 3.74 26.47
C ALA A 270 -39.68 4.47 25.65
N LYS A 271 -39.59 5.80 25.76
CA LYS A 271 -38.53 6.59 25.11
C LYS A 271 -37.14 6.24 25.64
N TYR A 272 -37.01 6.01 26.95
CA TYR A 272 -35.76 5.59 27.55
C TYR A 272 -35.32 4.21 27.04
N GLU A 273 -36.23 3.24 26.99
CA GLU A 273 -35.94 1.90 26.47
C GLU A 273 -35.54 1.92 25.00
N GLU A 274 -36.21 2.73 24.17
CA GLU A 274 -35.85 2.91 22.76
C GLU A 274 -34.43 3.50 22.59
N GLN A 275 -34.09 4.52 23.38
CA GLN A 275 -32.76 5.11 23.38
C GLN A 275 -31.69 4.13 23.87
N ARG A 276 -31.98 3.39 24.95
CA ARG A 276 -31.08 2.35 25.47
C ARG A 276 -30.81 1.28 24.42
N ARG A 277 -31.87 0.76 23.78
CA ARG A 277 -31.75 -0.23 22.70
C ARG A 277 -30.96 0.29 21.51
N THR A 278 -31.14 1.55 21.14
CA THR A 278 -30.38 2.19 20.06
C THR A 278 -28.90 2.30 20.41
N ALA A 279 -28.57 2.72 21.64
CA ALA A 279 -27.20 2.77 22.13
C ALA A 279 -26.53 1.39 22.20
N GLU A 280 -27.27 0.36 22.65
CA GLU A 280 -26.78 -1.03 22.69
C GLU A 280 -26.49 -1.57 21.29
N ASN A 281 -27.37 -1.30 20.32
CA ASN A 281 -27.18 -1.69 18.91
C ASN A 281 -25.96 -1.00 18.30
N GLU A 282 -25.79 0.30 18.55
CA GLU A 282 -24.64 1.05 18.03
C GLU A 282 -23.34 0.57 18.70
N ALA A 283 -23.35 0.32 20.01
CA ALA A 283 -22.21 -0.27 20.71
C ALA A 283 -21.85 -1.68 20.17
N ALA A 284 -22.85 -2.49 19.83
CA ALA A 284 -22.63 -3.79 19.20
C ALA A 284 -22.02 -3.66 17.80
N ARG A 285 -22.51 -2.71 16.99
CA ARG A 285 -21.95 -2.40 15.67
C ARG A 285 -20.50 -1.92 15.78
N CYS A 286 -20.20 -1.02 16.71
CA CYS A 286 -18.84 -0.56 16.98
C CYS A 286 -17.92 -1.72 17.35
N ARG A 287 -18.33 -2.62 18.24
CA ARG A 287 -17.54 -3.81 18.61
C ARG A 287 -17.27 -4.72 17.40
N ALA A 288 -18.29 -4.98 16.58
CA ALA A 288 -18.14 -5.79 15.37
C ALA A 288 -17.15 -5.15 14.38
N LEU A 289 -17.27 -3.84 14.14
CA LEU A 289 -16.39 -3.11 13.25
C LEU A 289 -14.94 -3.07 13.78
N SER A 290 -14.75 -2.81 15.07
CA SER A 290 -13.42 -2.85 15.70
C SER A 290 -12.77 -4.23 15.59
N SER A 291 -13.55 -5.31 15.77
CA SER A 291 -13.06 -6.68 15.54
C SER A 291 -12.62 -6.89 14.09
N GLN A 292 -13.42 -6.41 13.13
CA GLN A 292 -13.10 -6.54 11.71
C GLN A 292 -11.82 -5.77 11.33
N VAL A 293 -11.68 -4.54 11.81
CA VAL A 293 -10.47 -3.72 11.59
C VAL A 293 -9.25 -4.40 12.20
N SER A 294 -9.38 -4.96 13.40
CA SER A 294 -8.31 -5.71 14.05
C SER A 294 -7.89 -6.93 13.22
N THR A 295 -8.85 -7.72 12.70
CA THR A 295 -8.55 -8.86 11.83
C THR A 295 -7.84 -8.41 10.55
N PHE A 296 -8.32 -7.37 9.88
CA PHE A 296 -7.67 -6.88 8.66
C PHE A 296 -6.25 -6.37 8.93
N SER A 297 -6.05 -5.62 10.02
CA SER A 297 -4.73 -5.13 10.41
C SER A 297 -3.75 -6.28 10.69
N HIS A 298 -4.21 -7.35 11.34
CA HIS A 298 -3.40 -8.54 11.56
C HIS A 298 -3.01 -9.23 10.24
N THR A 299 -3.99 -9.45 9.36
CA THR A 299 -3.72 -10.07 8.04
C THR A 299 -2.79 -9.22 7.16
N GLU A 300 -2.91 -7.89 7.24
CA GLU A 300 -2.02 -6.97 6.54
C GLU A 300 -0.58 -7.07 7.06
N ALA A 301 -0.41 -7.16 8.39
CA ALA A 301 0.91 -7.33 9.01
C ALA A 301 1.56 -8.66 8.59
N GLU A 302 0.80 -9.75 8.55
CA GLU A 302 1.28 -11.04 8.07
C GLU A 302 1.70 -10.99 6.59
N LEU A 303 0.89 -10.37 5.73
CA LEU A 303 1.21 -10.24 4.30
C LEU A 303 2.45 -9.37 4.08
N ARG A 304 2.62 -8.29 4.86
CA ARG A 304 3.86 -7.48 4.85
C ARG A 304 5.08 -8.29 5.28
N SER A 305 4.94 -9.11 6.32
CA SER A 305 6.01 -10.00 6.78
C SER A 305 6.39 -11.01 5.68
N GLN A 306 5.43 -11.64 5.04
CA GLN A 306 5.68 -12.55 3.90
C GLN A 306 6.36 -11.84 2.73
N LEU A 307 5.91 -10.63 2.39
CA LEU A 307 6.56 -9.82 1.34
C LEU A 307 8.03 -9.56 1.69
N ASN A 308 8.32 -9.18 2.93
CA ASN A 308 9.69 -8.94 3.37
C ASN A 308 10.57 -10.20 3.27
N ILE A 309 10.04 -11.36 3.65
CA ILE A 309 10.72 -12.64 3.48
C ILE A 309 11.01 -12.93 2.00
N TYR A 310 10.07 -12.63 1.10
CA TYR A 310 10.32 -12.82 -0.34
C TYR A 310 11.39 -11.86 -0.86
N VAL A 311 11.39 -10.60 -0.42
CA VAL A 311 12.45 -9.64 -0.76
C VAL A 311 13.82 -10.16 -0.31
N GLU A 312 13.93 -10.68 0.91
CA GLU A 312 15.17 -11.27 1.42
C GLU A 312 15.60 -12.50 0.61
N LYS A 313 14.66 -13.38 0.24
CA LYS A 313 14.95 -14.54 -0.63
C LYS A 313 15.43 -14.12 -2.02
N PHE A 314 14.84 -13.07 -2.59
CA PHE A 314 15.29 -12.53 -3.88
C PHE A 314 16.71 -11.98 -3.79
N LYS A 315 17.02 -11.21 -2.74
CA LYS A 315 18.39 -10.75 -2.48
C LYS A 315 19.37 -11.92 -2.35
N GLN A 316 18.99 -12.98 -1.65
CA GLN A 316 19.85 -14.16 -1.52
C GLN A 316 20.12 -14.85 -2.87
N VAL A 317 19.13 -14.92 -3.75
CA VAL A 317 19.30 -15.47 -5.10
C VAL A 317 20.20 -14.57 -5.95
N GLU A 318 19.99 -13.25 -5.88
CA GLU A 318 20.83 -12.25 -6.55
C GLU A 318 22.28 -12.34 -6.09
N ASP A 319 22.52 -12.40 -4.78
CA ASP A 319 23.86 -12.56 -4.18
C ASP A 319 24.52 -13.87 -4.65
N THR A 320 23.77 -14.97 -4.67
CA THR A 320 24.27 -16.27 -5.15
C THR A 320 24.62 -16.23 -6.63
N LEU A 321 23.79 -15.57 -7.45
CA LEU A 321 24.04 -15.39 -8.88
C LEU A 321 25.30 -14.55 -9.11
N ASN A 322 25.44 -13.44 -8.38
CA ASN A 322 26.61 -12.56 -8.48
C ASN A 322 27.89 -13.31 -8.06
N ASN A 323 27.87 -14.02 -6.94
CA ASN A 323 28.98 -14.87 -6.52
C ASN A 323 29.32 -15.94 -7.57
N SER A 324 28.30 -16.55 -8.21
CA SER A 324 28.53 -17.54 -9.26
C SER A 324 29.14 -16.91 -10.52
N ASN A 325 28.72 -15.70 -10.90
CA ASN A 325 29.28 -14.96 -12.04
C ASN A 325 30.74 -14.60 -11.80
N GLU A 326 31.09 -14.14 -10.59
CA GLU A 326 32.48 -13.90 -10.21
C GLU A 326 33.33 -15.16 -10.31
N LEU A 327 32.81 -16.31 -9.83
CA LEU A 327 33.50 -17.59 -9.94
C LEU A 327 33.69 -18.04 -11.40
N PHE A 328 32.71 -17.79 -12.28
CA PHE A 328 32.87 -18.07 -13.71
C PHE A 328 33.92 -17.17 -14.35
N LEU A 329 33.99 -15.90 -13.96
CA LEU A 329 35.02 -14.96 -14.43
C LEU A 329 36.42 -15.40 -13.97
N THR A 330 36.58 -15.84 -12.72
CA THR A 330 37.87 -16.36 -12.24
C THR A 330 38.26 -17.63 -12.97
N PHE A 331 37.36 -18.60 -13.15
CA PHE A 331 37.66 -19.81 -13.91
C PHE A 331 38.02 -19.52 -15.36
N ARG A 332 37.34 -18.56 -16.00
CA ARG A 332 37.68 -18.15 -17.37
C ARG A 332 39.09 -17.59 -17.44
N LYS A 333 39.45 -16.71 -16.49
CA LYS A 333 40.79 -16.13 -16.39
C LYS A 333 41.86 -17.20 -16.14
N GLU A 334 41.61 -18.13 -15.22
CA GLU A 334 42.52 -19.26 -14.94
C GLU A 334 42.68 -20.18 -16.15
N MET A 335 41.61 -20.48 -16.89
CA MET A 335 41.67 -21.26 -18.13
C MET A 335 42.49 -20.55 -19.21
N GLU A 336 42.34 -19.23 -19.36
CA GLU A 336 43.15 -18.43 -20.29
C GLU A 336 44.63 -18.42 -19.90
N GLU A 337 44.94 -18.26 -18.62
CA GLU A 337 46.30 -18.33 -18.09
C GLU A 337 46.92 -19.71 -18.29
N MET A 338 46.17 -20.77 -18.03
CA MET A 338 46.58 -22.15 -18.30
C MET A 338 46.83 -22.38 -19.79
N SER A 339 45.95 -21.91 -20.68
CA SER A 339 46.15 -22.01 -22.13
C SER A 339 47.41 -21.26 -22.59
N LYS A 340 47.66 -20.06 -22.05
CA LYS A 340 48.90 -19.30 -22.30
C LYS A 340 50.13 -20.06 -21.82
N LYS A 341 50.07 -20.66 -20.61
CA LYS A 341 51.17 -21.47 -20.04
C LYS A 341 51.45 -22.69 -20.90
N THR A 342 50.43 -23.43 -21.34
CA THR A 342 50.58 -24.57 -22.25
C THR A 342 51.29 -24.16 -23.54
N LYS A 343 50.87 -23.06 -24.19
CA LYS A 343 51.53 -22.56 -25.41
C LYS A 343 53.00 -22.16 -25.18
N ARG A 344 53.35 -21.61 -24.01
CA ARG A 344 54.76 -21.30 -23.66
C ARG A 344 55.58 -22.58 -23.51
N LEU A 345 55.07 -23.56 -22.76
CA LEU A 345 55.74 -24.84 -22.57
C LEU A 345 55.92 -25.61 -23.89
N GLU A 346 54.94 -25.56 -24.79
CA GLU A 346 55.06 -26.15 -26.14
C GLU A 346 56.18 -25.49 -26.95
N LYS A 347 56.31 -24.15 -26.90
CA LYS A 347 57.41 -23.42 -27.56
C LYS A 347 58.78 -23.75 -26.96
N GLU A 348 58.86 -23.82 -25.63
CA GLU A 348 60.09 -24.21 -24.92
C GLU A 348 60.49 -25.65 -25.26
N ASN A 349 59.53 -26.58 -25.30
CA ASN A 349 59.76 -27.98 -25.65
C ASN A 349 60.24 -28.13 -27.11
N LEU A 350 59.63 -27.41 -28.05
CA LEU A 350 60.08 -27.37 -29.43
C LEU A 350 61.51 -26.81 -29.54
N THR A 351 61.83 -25.78 -28.77
CA THR A 351 63.18 -25.19 -28.73
C THR A 351 64.21 -26.17 -28.16
N LEU A 352 63.87 -26.87 -27.07
CA LEU A 352 64.72 -27.91 -26.50
C LEU A 352 64.96 -29.06 -27.48
N THR A 353 63.93 -29.48 -28.21
CA THR A 353 64.05 -30.51 -29.25
C THR A 353 65.00 -30.04 -30.37
N ARG A 354 64.85 -28.80 -30.84
CA ARG A 354 65.77 -28.21 -31.84
C ARG A 354 67.22 -28.16 -31.34
N LYS A 355 67.43 -27.75 -30.07
CA LYS A 355 68.77 -27.73 -29.45
C LYS A 355 69.35 -29.13 -29.35
N HIS A 356 68.57 -30.10 -28.89
CA HIS A 356 68.97 -31.51 -28.80
C HIS A 356 69.37 -32.05 -30.19
N ASP A 357 68.57 -31.81 -31.23
CA ASP A 357 68.88 -32.24 -32.59
C ASP A 357 70.14 -31.56 -33.14
N GLN A 358 70.35 -30.27 -32.82
CA GLN A 358 71.57 -29.55 -33.19
C GLN A 358 72.80 -30.11 -32.47
N THR A 359 72.72 -30.37 -31.17
CA THR A 359 73.82 -30.99 -30.42
C THR A 359 74.14 -32.38 -30.96
N ASN A 360 73.12 -33.19 -31.27
CA ASN A 360 73.32 -34.51 -31.89
C ASN A 360 74.00 -34.40 -33.25
N ARG A 361 73.62 -33.43 -34.09
CA ARG A 361 74.32 -33.15 -35.36
C ARG A 361 75.79 -32.79 -35.12
N ASN A 362 76.08 -31.86 -34.22
CA ASN A 362 77.46 -31.47 -33.89
C ASN A 362 78.30 -32.65 -33.37
N ILE A 363 77.70 -33.54 -32.55
CA ILE A 363 78.38 -34.74 -32.05
C ILE A 363 78.73 -35.69 -33.20
N LEU A 364 77.80 -35.89 -34.15
CA LEU A 364 78.05 -36.71 -35.33
C LEU A 364 79.17 -36.11 -36.20
N GLU A 365 79.14 -34.81 -36.45
CA GLU A 365 80.20 -34.10 -37.20
C GLU A 365 81.57 -34.24 -36.52
N MET A 366 81.65 -34.04 -35.20
CA MET A 366 82.88 -34.26 -34.43
C MET A 366 83.35 -35.71 -34.46
N ALA A 367 82.44 -36.68 -34.46
CA ALA A 367 82.78 -38.10 -34.57
C ALA A 367 83.31 -38.47 -35.97
N GLU A 368 82.73 -37.89 -37.02
CA GLU A 368 83.21 -38.02 -38.40
C GLU A 368 84.59 -37.37 -38.57
N GLU A 369 84.80 -36.15 -38.06
CA GLU A 369 86.08 -35.45 -38.08
C GLU A 369 87.16 -36.23 -37.33
N ARG A 370 86.85 -36.73 -36.13
CA ARG A 370 87.76 -37.60 -35.37
C ARG A 370 88.13 -38.85 -36.16
N THR A 371 87.17 -39.48 -36.83
CA THR A 371 87.44 -40.64 -37.70
C THR A 371 88.38 -40.27 -38.85
N ARG A 372 88.12 -39.15 -39.55
CA ARG A 372 89.01 -38.64 -40.60
C ARG A 372 90.42 -38.36 -40.10
N ASN A 373 90.56 -37.65 -38.98
CA ASN A 373 91.86 -37.35 -38.36
C ASN A 373 92.59 -38.63 -37.95
N HIS A 374 91.88 -39.63 -37.42
CA HIS A 374 92.47 -40.92 -37.08
C HIS A 374 92.98 -41.67 -38.33
N GLU A 375 92.21 -41.68 -39.41
CA GLU A 375 92.64 -42.24 -40.70
C GLU A 375 93.87 -41.51 -41.28
N GLU A 376 93.93 -40.18 -41.16
CA GLU A 376 95.07 -39.38 -41.57
C GLU A 376 96.31 -39.64 -40.71
N LEU A 377 96.16 -39.69 -39.40
CA LEU A 377 97.24 -40.06 -38.47
C LEU A 377 97.76 -41.46 -38.76
N GLU A 378 96.89 -42.43 -39.06
CA GLU A 378 97.30 -43.76 -39.47
C GLU A 378 98.04 -43.76 -40.82
N LYS A 379 97.64 -42.92 -41.79
CA LYS A 379 98.39 -42.73 -43.04
C LYS A 379 99.78 -42.15 -42.77
N TRP A 380 99.89 -41.12 -41.93
CA TRP A 380 101.18 -40.53 -41.55
C TRP A 380 102.05 -41.48 -40.74
N ARG A 381 101.47 -42.23 -39.79
CA ARG A 381 102.16 -43.27 -39.03
C ARG A 381 102.71 -44.36 -39.94
N LYS A 382 101.94 -44.83 -40.93
CA LYS A 382 102.43 -45.78 -41.95
C LYS A 382 103.60 -45.21 -42.76
N LYS A 383 103.52 -43.95 -43.18
CA LYS A 383 104.63 -43.26 -43.88
C LYS A 383 105.86 -43.12 -42.98
N SER A 384 105.68 -42.71 -41.72
CA SER A 384 106.77 -42.59 -40.71
C SER A 384 107.43 -43.94 -40.50
N ASN A 385 106.65 -44.99 -40.23
CA ASN A 385 107.17 -46.35 -40.08
C ASN A 385 107.93 -46.83 -41.32
N HIS A 386 107.47 -46.48 -42.53
CA HIS A 386 108.17 -46.80 -43.77
C HIS A 386 109.52 -46.06 -43.87
N LEU A 387 109.55 -44.76 -43.55
CA LEU A 387 110.77 -43.95 -43.51
C LEU A 387 111.73 -44.45 -42.41
N GLU A 388 111.24 -44.75 -41.21
CA GLU A 388 112.03 -45.34 -40.12
C GLU A 388 112.60 -46.70 -40.51
N ALA A 389 111.82 -47.56 -41.18
CA ALA A 389 112.30 -48.83 -41.71
C ALA A 389 113.38 -48.63 -42.79
N LEU A 390 113.24 -47.61 -43.65
CA LEU A 390 114.25 -47.22 -44.62
C LEU A 390 115.52 -46.70 -43.92
N CYS A 391 115.39 -45.83 -42.92
CA CYS A 391 116.50 -45.32 -42.11
C CYS A 391 117.23 -46.43 -41.35
N ARG A 392 116.51 -47.38 -40.74
CA ARG A 392 117.10 -48.58 -40.11
C ARG A 392 117.85 -49.43 -41.12
N ARG A 393 117.25 -49.71 -42.29
CA ARG A 393 117.92 -50.44 -43.38
C ARG A 393 119.19 -49.71 -43.87
N MET A 394 119.17 -48.38 -43.91
CA MET A 394 120.34 -47.57 -44.23
C MET A 394 121.40 -47.57 -43.11
N GLN A 395 121.00 -47.59 -41.83
CA GLN A 395 121.91 -47.68 -40.69
C GLN A 395 122.57 -49.07 -40.57
N GLU A 396 121.84 -50.16 -40.85
CA GLU A 396 122.37 -51.54 -40.93
C GLU A 396 123.39 -51.72 -42.07
N GLN A 397 123.39 -50.84 -43.07
CA GLN A 397 124.39 -50.79 -44.15
C GLN A 397 125.65 -49.94 -43.82
N GLY A 398 125.84 -49.51 -42.56
CA GLY A 398 127.12 -48.98 -42.09
C GLY A 398 127.37 -47.47 -42.24
N ARG A 399 126.33 -46.63 -42.19
CA ARG A 399 126.46 -45.16 -42.13
C ARG A 399 125.62 -44.56 -41.00
N GLY A 400 126.09 -44.64 -39.76
CA GLY A 400 125.44 -44.00 -38.62
C GLY A 400 126.43 -43.36 -37.67
N GLN A 401 126.33 -42.05 -37.47
CA GLN A 401 126.94 -41.36 -36.34
C GLN A 401 125.83 -40.68 -35.55
N ALA A 402 125.74 -41.03 -34.27
CA ALA A 402 124.75 -40.55 -33.33
C ALA A 402 125.23 -39.26 -32.67
N LEU A 403 124.31 -38.32 -32.42
CA LEU A 403 124.46 -37.31 -31.39
C LEU A 403 123.10 -37.13 -30.68
N THR A 404 123.08 -37.58 -29.44
CA THR A 404 122.12 -37.28 -28.37
C THR A 404 122.49 -35.95 -27.73
N GLY A 405 121.49 -35.13 -27.36
CA GLY A 405 121.67 -33.94 -26.53
C GLY A 405 120.31 -33.46 -25.99
N GLU A 406 120.24 -33.34 -24.67
CA GLU A 406 119.07 -33.16 -23.81
C GLU A 406 118.40 -31.77 -23.83
N LEU A 407 117.07 -31.82 -23.65
CA LEU A 407 116.14 -31.01 -22.85
C LEU A 407 116.62 -29.65 -22.28
N ASP A 408 115.81 -28.60 -22.49
CA ASP A 408 115.05 -28.01 -21.38
C ASP A 408 113.81 -27.26 -21.90
N GLY A 409 112.73 -27.31 -21.13
CA GLY A 409 111.47 -26.62 -21.43
C GLY A 409 111.50 -25.17 -20.97
N ASP A 410 110.64 -24.34 -21.58
CA ASP A 410 109.92 -23.36 -20.79
C ASP A 410 108.61 -22.95 -21.47
N ASP A 411 107.66 -22.80 -20.56
CA ASP A 411 106.24 -22.50 -20.63
C ASP A 411 105.99 -21.03 -21.02
N GLU A 412 104.72 -20.70 -21.29
CA GLU A 412 104.14 -19.36 -21.47
C GLU A 412 104.20 -18.71 -22.87
N GLY A 413 103.01 -18.46 -23.42
CA GLY A 413 102.76 -17.36 -24.36
C GLY A 413 101.90 -17.72 -25.57
N THR A 414 100.59 -17.45 -25.50
CA THR A 414 99.91 -16.65 -26.52
C THR A 414 98.63 -16.07 -25.93
N GLU A 415 98.67 -14.77 -25.65
CA GLU A 415 97.53 -13.93 -25.36
C GLU A 415 96.62 -13.81 -26.60
N SER A 416 95.31 -13.74 -26.36
CA SER A 416 94.44 -12.91 -27.18
C SER A 416 93.32 -12.37 -26.29
N GLU A 417 93.52 -11.13 -25.84
CA GLU A 417 92.44 -10.19 -25.53
C GLU A 417 91.47 -10.14 -26.71
N TYR A 418 90.18 -10.28 -26.45
CA TYR A 418 89.13 -9.69 -27.27
C TYR A 418 88.29 -8.81 -26.37
N ASP A 419 88.63 -7.53 -26.46
CA ASP A 419 87.82 -6.38 -26.16
C ASP A 419 86.84 -6.20 -27.32
N GLU A 420 85.53 -6.14 -27.05
CA GLU A 420 84.58 -5.50 -27.97
C GLU A 420 83.35 -5.03 -27.18
N ASP A 421 83.33 -3.70 -27.00
CA ASP A 421 82.24 -2.85 -26.57
C ASP A 421 80.91 -3.19 -27.27
N TYR A 422 79.81 -3.11 -26.51
CA TYR A 422 78.58 -2.49 -27.02
C TYR A 422 77.87 -1.77 -25.86
N GLU A 423 78.03 -0.45 -25.85
CA GLU A 423 77.05 0.51 -25.35
C GLU A 423 75.69 0.24 -26.02
N ASP A 424 74.59 0.37 -25.28
CA ASP A 424 73.42 1.03 -25.87
C ASP A 424 72.55 1.69 -24.80
N GLU A 425 72.10 2.88 -25.18
CA GLU A 425 71.55 3.96 -24.37
C GLU A 425 70.09 3.71 -23.95
N GLU A 426 69.65 4.56 -23.02
CA GLU A 426 68.27 4.73 -22.56
C GLU A 426 67.27 4.92 -23.71
N ASP A 427 66.06 4.40 -23.58
CA ASP A 427 64.86 5.16 -23.96
C ASP A 427 63.61 4.61 -23.26
N ASP A 428 63.07 5.45 -22.37
CA ASP A 428 61.69 5.45 -21.92
C ASP A 428 60.78 5.82 -23.11
N GLU A 429 59.87 4.95 -23.55
CA GLU A 429 58.62 5.43 -24.12
C GLU A 429 57.41 4.61 -23.67
N VAL A 430 56.52 5.33 -23.02
CA VAL A 430 55.17 4.96 -22.64
C VAL A 430 54.29 5.16 -23.88
N ILE A 431 53.85 4.09 -24.53
CA ILE A 431 52.82 4.18 -25.59
C ILE A 431 51.53 3.53 -25.09
N SER A 432 50.61 4.44 -24.77
CA SER A 432 49.16 4.25 -24.78
C SER A 432 48.72 4.09 -26.24
N ASP A 433 48.02 3.01 -26.56
CA ASP A 433 47.11 2.95 -27.72
C ASP A 433 45.81 2.25 -27.32
N GLU A 434 44.78 3.07 -27.13
CA GLU A 434 43.41 2.73 -27.49
C GLU A 434 43.33 2.75 -29.02
N GLU A 435 42.92 1.67 -29.67
CA GLU A 435 42.06 1.70 -30.88
C GLU A 435 41.64 0.28 -31.29
N GLU A 436 40.34 0.04 -31.10
CA GLU A 436 39.36 -0.49 -32.05
C GLU A 436 39.82 -1.45 -33.18
N TYR A 437 39.32 -2.70 -33.13
CA TYR A 437 39.17 -3.56 -34.31
C TYR A 437 37.76 -4.19 -34.31
N GLU A 438 36.92 -3.76 -35.24
CA GLU A 438 35.72 -4.48 -35.69
C GLU A 438 36.02 -5.35 -36.93
N LEU A 439 35.21 -6.43 -37.08
CA LEU A 439 35.00 -7.32 -38.25
C LEU A 439 36.10 -8.37 -38.54
N ASP A 440 35.82 -9.64 -38.87
CA ASP A 440 34.70 -10.24 -39.59
C ASP A 440 34.61 -11.77 -39.30
N ASN A 441 33.44 -12.31 -39.64
CA ASN A 441 32.95 -13.69 -39.54
C ASN A 441 33.87 -14.78 -40.12
N GLY A 442 33.86 -15.94 -39.45
CA GLY A 442 34.31 -17.20 -40.01
C GLY A 442 33.51 -18.35 -39.40
N ASP A 443 32.53 -18.83 -40.16
CA ASP A 443 31.72 -20.00 -39.88
C ASP A 443 32.55 -21.20 -39.38
N ARG A 444 32.12 -21.82 -38.28
CA ARG A 444 32.37 -23.27 -38.10
C ARG A 444 31.25 -23.93 -37.31
N GLU A 445 30.68 -24.91 -37.98
CA GLU A 445 29.57 -25.77 -37.57
C GLU A 445 29.79 -26.51 -36.25
N VAL A 446 28.63 -26.85 -35.70
CA VAL A 446 28.27 -27.45 -34.42
C VAL A 446 28.80 -28.88 -34.25
N MET A 447 29.21 -29.25 -33.03
CA MET A 447 28.96 -30.59 -32.49
C MET A 447 28.29 -30.47 -31.12
N GLU A 448 27.00 -30.80 -31.10
CA GLU A 448 26.09 -30.74 -29.97
C GLU A 448 26.21 -32.03 -29.15
N HIS A 449 26.70 -31.94 -27.92
CA HIS A 449 26.48 -32.96 -26.91
C HIS A 449 25.48 -32.42 -25.88
N GLN A 450 24.27 -32.96 -25.90
CA GLN A 450 23.22 -32.71 -24.91
C GLN A 450 23.67 -33.19 -23.53
N HIS A 451 23.86 -32.25 -22.60
CA HIS A 451 23.83 -32.51 -21.17
C HIS A 451 22.61 -31.81 -20.58
N GLU A 452 21.68 -32.60 -20.04
CA GLU A 452 20.53 -32.14 -19.27
C GLU A 452 21.01 -31.30 -18.07
N LYS A 453 20.49 -30.07 -17.95
CA LYS A 453 20.75 -29.21 -16.79
C LYS A 453 19.96 -29.73 -15.57
N PRO A 454 20.57 -29.84 -14.38
CA PRO A 454 19.83 -30.19 -13.18
C PRO A 454 18.91 -29.03 -12.76
N VAL A 455 17.66 -29.37 -12.44
CA VAL A 455 16.71 -28.47 -11.77
C VAL A 455 17.15 -28.30 -10.33
N PHE A 456 17.61 -27.11 -9.96
CA PHE A 456 17.90 -26.76 -8.58
C PHE A 456 16.92 -25.69 -8.10
N GLY A 457 16.12 -26.05 -7.10
CA GLY A 457 15.17 -25.17 -6.43
C GLY A 457 14.19 -25.98 -5.58
N PRO A 458 13.87 -25.56 -4.34
CA PRO A 458 12.86 -26.23 -3.54
C PRO A 458 11.48 -26.11 -4.23
N PRO A 459 10.64 -27.15 -4.19
CA PRO A 459 9.33 -27.13 -4.82
C PRO A 459 8.45 -26.01 -4.23
N PRO A 460 7.61 -25.35 -5.05
CA PRO A 460 6.72 -24.30 -4.57
C PRO A 460 5.76 -24.87 -3.51
N PRO A 461 5.42 -24.09 -2.47
CA PRO A 461 4.53 -24.55 -1.41
C PRO A 461 3.13 -24.87 -1.97
N PRO A 462 2.41 -25.83 -1.36
CA PRO A 462 1.10 -26.24 -1.81
C PRO A 462 0.14 -25.06 -1.83
N ASN A 463 -0.69 -25.01 -2.88
CA ASN A 463 -1.73 -24.02 -3.03
C ASN A 463 -2.68 -24.09 -1.82
N LEU A 464 -3.01 -22.95 -1.21
CA LEU A 464 -3.85 -22.85 0.01
C LEU A 464 -5.31 -23.31 -0.19
N ALA A 465 -5.61 -23.99 -1.30
CA ALA A 465 -6.88 -24.62 -1.61
C ALA A 465 -7.00 -26.05 -1.07
N GLU A 466 -5.88 -26.74 -0.79
CA GLU A 466 -5.90 -28.16 -0.35
C GLU A 466 -5.95 -28.35 1.18
N ALA A 467 -5.77 -27.29 1.98
CA ALA A 467 -5.83 -27.38 3.43
C ALA A 467 -7.26 -27.50 4.03
N ARG A 468 -8.31 -27.60 3.20
CA ARG A 468 -9.71 -27.76 3.66
C ARG A 468 -10.26 -29.18 3.55
N ALA A 469 -9.49 -30.13 3.05
CA ALA A 469 -9.93 -31.51 2.90
C ALA A 469 -9.15 -32.45 3.83
N ASN A 470 -9.31 -32.29 5.15
CA ASN A 470 -9.28 -33.44 6.07
C ASN A 470 -9.67 -33.05 7.50
N GLY A 471 -10.75 -33.66 8.00
CA GLY A 471 -10.86 -34.02 9.41
C GLY A 471 -11.80 -33.20 10.30
N THR A 472 -13.10 -33.23 10.05
CA THR A 472 -14.10 -33.14 11.15
C THR A 472 -15.32 -33.98 10.78
N LYS A 473 -15.36 -35.23 11.28
CA LYS A 473 -16.59 -36.02 11.29
C LYS A 473 -17.51 -35.45 12.39
N PRO A 474 -18.79 -35.16 12.12
CA PRO A 474 -19.73 -34.89 13.19
C PRO A 474 -20.15 -36.22 13.83
N VAL A 475 -19.90 -36.36 15.13
CA VAL A 475 -20.49 -37.43 15.94
C VAL A 475 -21.97 -37.11 16.12
N VAL A 476 -22.80 -37.85 15.40
CA VAL A 476 -24.23 -37.96 15.67
C VAL A 476 -24.38 -38.94 16.83
N ASN A 477 -24.78 -38.44 18.00
CA ASN A 477 -25.35 -39.29 19.05
C ASN A 477 -26.81 -38.86 19.24
N GLY A 478 -27.70 -39.61 18.59
CA GLY A 478 -29.10 -39.65 18.95
C GLY A 478 -29.28 -40.50 20.20
N ILE A 479 -30.03 -39.98 21.16
CA ILE A 479 -30.65 -40.77 22.23
C ILE A 479 -32.15 -40.58 22.07
N SER A 480 -32.81 -41.64 21.65
CA SER A 480 -34.23 -41.86 21.87
C SER A 480 -34.37 -42.60 23.20
N HIS A 481 -35.03 -41.96 24.16
CA HIS A 481 -36.18 -42.51 24.89
C HIS A 481 -36.89 -41.40 25.65
#